data_AF-A0A5E7T6T5-F1
#
_entry.id   AF-A0A5E7T6T5-F1
#
_cell.length_a   1.000
_cell.length_b   1.000
_cell.length_c   1.000
_cell.angle_alpha   90.00
_cell.angle_beta   90.00
_cell.angle_gamma   90.00
#
_symmetry.space_group_name_H-M   'P 1'
#
loop_
_entity.id
_entity.type
_entity.pdbx_description
1 polymer ?
#
loop_
_entity_poly.entity_id
_entity_poly.type
_entity_poly.pdbx_seq_one_letter_code
_entity_poly.pdbx_strand_id
1 'polypeptide(L)'
;MNRYVFGAIALALSGVLGSLVQADVSASLQLTQNLPGSTNNNPYNSPIHRANPNSMQGTQPSAPTIRGPNTVPVPRPPTLDNGGIGNRYPDRTAPAGPPKFITNPPPRDTGSSNR
;
A
#
# COMPACT_ATOMS: atom_id res chain seq x y z
N MET A 1 47.77 -19.30 -48.57
CA MET A 1 46.81 -19.78 -47.56
C MET A 1 45.80 -18.68 -47.22
N ASN A 2 44.51 -18.99 -47.30
CA ASN A 2 43.40 -18.03 -47.32
C ASN A 2 43.15 -17.35 -45.97
N ARG A 3 43.58 -16.09 -45.83
CA ARG A 3 43.24 -15.18 -44.71
C ARG A 3 41.74 -15.07 -44.41
N TYR A 4 40.91 -15.20 -45.45
CA TYR A 4 39.44 -15.18 -45.33
C TYR A 4 38.87 -16.42 -44.64
N VAL A 5 39.53 -17.58 -44.77
CA VAL A 5 39.11 -18.83 -44.13
C VAL A 5 39.35 -18.74 -42.62
N PHE A 6 40.46 -18.15 -42.19
CA PHE A 6 40.71 -17.89 -40.77
C PHE A 6 39.70 -16.92 -40.16
N GLY A 7 39.33 -15.86 -40.89
CA GLY A 7 38.29 -14.92 -40.45
C GLY A 7 36.92 -15.59 -40.30
N ALA A 8 36.52 -16.42 -41.27
CA ALA A 8 35.27 -17.16 -41.23
C ALA A 8 35.21 -18.17 -40.06
N ILE A 9 36.32 -18.86 -39.79
CA ILE A 9 36.44 -19.80 -38.67
C ILE A 9 36.36 -19.06 -37.33
N ALA A 10 37.02 -17.91 -37.18
CA ALA A 10 36.98 -17.11 -35.95
C ALA A 10 35.57 -16.53 -35.67
N LEU A 11 34.85 -16.12 -36.73
CA LEU A 11 33.48 -15.62 -36.61
C LEU A 11 32.51 -16.74 -36.20
N ALA A 12 32.65 -17.92 -36.82
CA ALA A 12 31.86 -19.10 -36.46
C ALA A 12 32.11 -19.56 -35.02
N LEU A 13 33.38 -19.56 -34.58
CA LEU A 13 33.75 -19.95 -33.22
C LEU A 13 33.21 -18.96 -32.16
N SER A 14 33.22 -17.66 -32.46
CA SER A 14 32.64 -16.62 -31.59
C SER A 14 31.11 -16.75 -31.46
N GLY A 15 30.41 -17.11 -32.54
CA GLY A 15 28.96 -17.33 -32.52
C GLY A 15 28.55 -18.56 -31.70
N VAL A 16 29.36 -19.63 -31.73
CA VAL A 16 29.11 -20.85 -30.94
C VAL A 16 29.37 -20.63 -29.45
N LEU A 17 30.39 -19.83 -29.08
CA LEU A 17 30.73 -19.57 -27.68
C LEU A 17 29.87 -18.47 -27.01
N GLY A 18 29.26 -17.57 -27.79
CA GLY A 18 28.47 -16.45 -27.26
C GLY A 18 27.11 -16.84 -26.65
N SER A 19 26.60 -18.03 -26.95
CA SER A 19 25.27 -18.48 -26.49
C SER A 19 25.25 -18.99 -25.04
N LEU A 20 26.40 -19.08 -24.37
CA LEU A 20 26.49 -19.50 -22.96
C LEU A 20 26.38 -18.34 -21.95
N VAL A 21 26.40 -17.09 -22.40
CA VAL A 21 26.44 -15.88 -21.53
C VAL A 21 25.06 -15.24 -21.35
N GLN A 22 23.97 -15.93 -21.73
CA GLN A 22 22.61 -15.37 -21.68
C GLN A 22 21.68 -16.08 -20.70
N ALA A 23 22.23 -16.72 -19.67
CA ALA A 23 21.47 -17.37 -18.61
C ALA A 23 21.81 -16.79 -17.24
N ASP A 24 21.33 -15.57 -16.94
CA ASP A 24 21.08 -15.20 -15.52
C ASP A 24 20.27 -13.91 -15.29
N VAL A 25 20.01 -13.11 -16.32
CA VAL A 25 19.27 -11.85 -16.12
C VAL A 25 17.76 -12.09 -15.89
N SER A 26 17.22 -13.22 -16.34
CA SER A 26 15.81 -13.60 -16.10
C SER A 26 15.58 -14.32 -14.78
N ALA A 27 16.60 -14.93 -14.18
CA ALA A 27 16.48 -15.62 -12.89
C ALA A 27 16.47 -14.63 -11.72
N SER A 28 17.18 -13.52 -11.83
CA SER A 28 17.26 -12.47 -10.80
C SER A 28 15.97 -11.66 -10.61
N LEU A 29 15.04 -11.67 -11.57
CA LEU A 29 13.77 -10.93 -11.47
C LEU A 29 12.61 -11.76 -10.88
N GLN A 30 12.80 -13.05 -10.57
CA GLN A 30 11.77 -13.85 -9.89
C GLN A 30 11.68 -13.59 -8.37
N LEU A 31 12.45 -12.63 -7.84
CA LEU A 31 12.56 -12.44 -6.40
C LEU A 31 11.35 -11.79 -5.73
N THR A 32 10.43 -11.11 -6.42
CA THR A 32 9.34 -10.44 -5.70
C THR A 32 8.15 -10.10 -6.60
N GLN A 33 7.12 -10.93 -6.63
CA GLN A 33 5.77 -10.48 -7.01
C GLN A 33 4.70 -11.29 -6.25
N ASN A 34 4.51 -10.99 -4.95
CA ASN A 34 3.24 -11.30 -4.29
C ASN A 34 2.22 -10.25 -4.74
N LEU A 35 1.81 -10.32 -6.01
CA LEU A 35 0.91 -9.34 -6.61
C LEU A 35 -0.50 -9.55 -6.03
N PRO A 36 -1.23 -8.48 -5.62
CA PRO A 36 -2.62 -8.61 -5.21
C PRO A 36 -3.44 -9.29 -6.32
N GLY A 37 -4.04 -10.45 -6.03
CA GLY A 37 -4.82 -11.24 -7.01
C GLY A 37 -4.08 -12.39 -7.71
N SER A 38 -2.81 -12.67 -7.39
CA SER A 38 -2.11 -13.85 -7.91
C SER A 38 -2.67 -15.16 -7.31
N THR A 39 -3.07 -16.08 -8.19
CA THR A 39 -3.67 -17.39 -7.86
C THR A 39 -2.67 -18.39 -7.24
N ASN A 40 -1.36 -18.11 -7.30
CA ASN A 40 -0.31 -18.96 -6.74
C ASN A 40 0.26 -18.42 -5.41
N ASN A 41 -0.46 -17.51 -4.74
CA ASN A 41 -0.08 -16.97 -3.44
C ASN A 41 -0.44 -17.95 -2.31
N ASN A 42 0.27 -19.08 -2.21
CA ASN A 42 0.18 -19.94 -1.04
C ASN A 42 0.82 -19.21 0.16
N PRO A 43 0.06 -18.87 1.22
CA PRO A 43 0.59 -18.14 2.38
C PRO A 43 1.73 -18.87 3.08
N TYR A 44 1.76 -20.19 2.95
CA TYR A 44 2.71 -21.08 3.61
C TYR A 44 3.93 -21.39 2.73
N ASN A 45 3.98 -20.91 1.48
CA ASN A 45 5.04 -21.21 0.53
C ASN A 45 5.46 -19.98 -0.29
N SER A 46 5.73 -18.86 0.40
CA SER A 46 6.29 -17.66 -0.23
C SER A 46 7.80 -17.83 -0.49
N PRO A 47 8.37 -17.10 -1.47
CA PRO A 47 9.82 -17.11 -1.71
C PRO A 47 10.64 -16.78 -0.46
N ILE A 48 10.14 -15.85 0.37
CA ILE A 48 10.77 -15.44 1.64
C ILE A 48 10.77 -16.61 2.64
N HIS A 49 9.64 -17.32 2.79
CA HIS A 49 9.55 -18.48 3.68
C HIS A 49 10.42 -19.65 3.22
N ARG A 50 10.60 -19.84 1.91
CA ARG A 50 11.50 -20.87 1.35
C ARG A 50 12.98 -20.55 1.53
N ALA A 51 13.38 -19.30 1.29
CA ALA A 51 14.77 -18.88 1.38
C ALA A 51 15.27 -18.91 2.83
N ASN A 52 14.40 -18.62 3.81
CA ASN A 52 14.73 -18.65 5.21
C ASN A 52 13.56 -19.18 6.06
N PRO A 53 13.59 -20.45 6.49
CA PRO A 53 12.55 -21.01 7.35
C PRO A 53 12.35 -20.25 8.67
N ASN A 54 13.40 -19.59 9.20
CA ASN A 54 13.30 -18.79 10.43
C ASN A 54 12.48 -17.51 10.23
N SER A 55 12.25 -17.07 9.00
CA SER A 55 11.35 -15.94 8.71
C SER A 55 9.87 -16.23 9.00
N MET A 56 9.53 -17.48 9.36
CA MET A 56 8.20 -17.84 9.89
C MET A 56 7.99 -17.41 11.34
N GLN A 57 9.06 -17.10 12.08
CA GLN A 57 8.96 -16.63 13.46
C GLN A 57 8.35 -15.23 13.48
N GLY A 58 7.14 -15.10 14.05
CA GLY A 58 6.44 -13.82 14.22
C GLY A 58 5.62 -13.34 13.00
N THR A 59 5.70 -14.02 11.85
CA THR A 59 4.89 -13.71 10.66
C THR A 59 3.66 -14.61 10.53
N GLN A 60 3.60 -15.69 11.32
CA GLN A 60 2.42 -16.54 11.40
C GLN A 60 1.24 -15.77 12.02
N PRO A 61 0.04 -15.83 11.41
CA PRO A 61 -1.17 -15.31 12.03
C PRO A 61 -1.36 -15.94 13.42
N SER A 62 -1.46 -15.11 14.47
CA SER A 62 -1.75 -15.59 15.83
C SER A 62 -3.20 -16.08 15.99
N ALA A 63 -4.06 -15.81 15.01
CA ALA A 63 -5.46 -16.20 15.04
C ALA A 63 -5.61 -17.65 14.50
N PRO A 64 -6.31 -18.54 15.23
CA PRO A 64 -6.62 -19.88 14.73
C PRO A 64 -7.38 -19.80 13.41
N THR A 65 -7.07 -20.70 12.49
CA THR A 65 -7.89 -20.89 11.29
C THR A 65 -9.31 -21.27 11.73
N ILE A 66 -10.29 -20.42 11.45
CA ILE A 66 -11.70 -20.71 11.76
C ILE A 66 -12.15 -21.90 10.91
N ARG A 67 -12.32 -23.07 11.55
CA ARG A 67 -12.82 -24.30 10.91
C ARG A 67 -14.30 -24.45 11.22
N GLY A 68 -15.15 -23.72 10.51
CA GLY A 68 -16.61 -23.79 10.65
C GLY A 68 -17.32 -22.50 10.25
N PRO A 69 -18.67 -22.47 10.26
CA PRO A 69 -19.44 -21.26 10.04
C PRO A 69 -19.06 -20.22 11.10
N ASN A 70 -18.50 -19.10 10.64
CA ASN A 70 -18.05 -18.05 11.53
C ASN A 70 -19.27 -17.31 12.12
N THR A 71 -19.51 -17.46 13.42
CA THR A 71 -20.56 -16.73 14.15
C THR A 71 -20.10 -15.33 14.58
N VAL A 72 -18.83 -14.98 14.32
CA VAL A 72 -18.30 -13.65 14.64
C VAL A 72 -18.86 -12.66 13.62
N PRO A 73 -19.41 -11.51 14.08
CA PRO A 73 -19.85 -10.45 13.18
C PRO A 73 -18.71 -10.01 12.25
N VAL A 74 -19.03 -9.85 10.96
CA VAL A 74 -18.08 -9.30 9.99
C VAL A 74 -17.66 -7.91 10.46
N PRO A 75 -16.36 -7.63 10.66
CA PRO A 75 -15.89 -6.29 10.99
C PRO A 75 -16.33 -5.32 9.90
N ARG A 76 -17.06 -4.27 10.28
CA ARG A 76 -17.48 -3.24 9.33
C ARG A 76 -16.24 -2.48 8.83
N PRO A 77 -16.12 -2.22 7.53
CA PRO A 77 -14.99 -1.44 7.00
C PRO A 77 -14.97 -0.05 7.65
N PRO A 78 -13.80 0.55 7.91
CA PRO A 78 -13.69 1.89 8.48
C PRO A 78 -14.28 2.91 7.50
N THR A 79 -15.26 3.68 7.96
CA THR A 79 -15.89 4.79 7.25
C THR A 79 -15.76 6.08 8.07
N LEU A 80 -16.17 7.20 7.48
CA LEU A 80 -16.28 8.46 8.21
C LEU A 80 -17.37 8.34 9.30
N ASP A 81 -18.55 7.82 8.95
CA ASP A 81 -19.70 7.72 9.85
C ASP A 81 -19.45 6.82 11.06
N ASN A 82 -18.72 5.71 10.90
CA ASN A 82 -18.40 4.80 11.99
C ASN A 82 -17.13 5.17 12.77
N GLY A 83 -16.43 6.23 12.34
CA GLY A 83 -15.23 6.73 13.01
C GLY A 83 -13.94 5.98 12.76
N GLY A 84 -13.95 4.95 11.92
CA GLY A 84 -12.76 4.16 11.61
C GLY A 84 -11.69 4.92 10.81
N ILE A 85 -12.07 5.99 10.09
CA ILE A 85 -11.13 6.82 9.30
C ILE A 85 -10.50 7.95 10.14
N GLY A 86 -10.96 8.19 11.38
CA GLY A 86 -10.39 9.21 12.28
C GLY A 86 -10.69 10.68 11.92
N ASN A 87 -11.20 10.96 10.72
CA ASN A 87 -11.54 12.30 10.23
C ASN A 87 -13.00 12.70 10.52
N ARG A 88 -13.59 12.20 11.61
CA ARG A 88 -14.96 12.57 11.98
C ARG A 88 -15.02 14.05 12.34
N TYR A 89 -16.07 14.72 11.86
CA TYR A 89 -16.46 15.98 12.48
C TYR A 89 -16.83 15.69 13.95
N PRO A 90 -16.43 16.55 14.90
CA PRO A 90 -16.93 16.43 16.26
C PRO A 90 -18.46 16.41 16.21
N ASP A 91 -19.08 15.50 16.96
CA ASP A 91 -20.53 15.40 17.09
C ASP A 91 -21.04 16.78 17.51
N ARG A 92 -21.54 17.52 16.52
CA ARG A 92 -21.99 18.90 16.72
C ARG A 92 -23.35 18.80 17.36
N THR A 93 -23.38 18.65 18.68
CA THR A 93 -24.62 18.78 19.44
C THR A 93 -25.20 20.15 19.10
N ALA A 94 -26.45 20.19 18.63
CA ALA A 94 -27.13 21.46 18.42
C ALA A 94 -27.08 22.26 19.74
N PRO A 95 -26.76 23.57 19.70
CA PRO A 95 -26.77 24.39 20.91
C PRO A 95 -28.10 24.25 21.64
N ALA A 96 -28.07 24.02 22.96
CA ALA A 96 -29.25 23.77 23.77
C ALA A 96 -30.23 24.97 23.86
N GLY A 97 -29.91 26.09 23.23
CA GLY A 97 -30.74 27.28 23.24
C GLY A 97 -30.36 28.29 22.15
N PRO A 98 -31.23 29.29 21.92
CA PRO A 98 -30.98 30.34 20.94
C PRO A 98 -29.74 31.18 21.33
N PRO A 99 -29.04 31.77 20.34
CA PRO A 99 -27.89 32.62 20.61
C PRO A 99 -28.31 33.85 21.42
N LYS A 100 -27.51 34.20 22.44
CA LYS A 100 -27.71 35.42 23.22
C LYS A 100 -27.12 36.61 22.45
N PHE A 101 -28.00 37.46 21.92
CA PHE A 101 -27.57 38.72 21.31
C PHE A 101 -27.18 39.72 22.41
N ILE A 102 -26.08 40.44 22.19
CA ILE A 102 -25.74 41.62 23.00
C ILE A 102 -26.62 42.79 22.58
N THR A 103 -26.97 43.66 23.54
CA THR A 103 -27.74 44.88 23.25
C THR A 103 -26.93 45.82 22.35
N ASN A 104 -27.57 46.45 21.38
CA ASN A 104 -26.92 47.46 20.55
C ASN A 104 -26.34 48.58 21.43
N PRO A 105 -25.13 49.08 21.12
CA PRO A 105 -24.55 50.21 21.84
C PRO A 105 -25.44 51.45 21.68
N PRO A 106 -25.37 52.40 22.63
CA PRO A 106 -26.13 53.64 22.54
C PRO A 106 -25.78 54.41 21.26
N PRO A 107 -26.74 55.16 20.68
CA PRO A 107 -26.47 56.05 19.56
C PRO A 107 -25.33 57.02 19.88
N ARG A 108 -24.45 57.31 18.91
CA ARG A 108 -23.43 58.36 19.07
C ARG A 108 -24.13 59.72 19.16
N ASP A 109 -23.70 60.56 20.10
CA ASP A 109 -24.17 61.94 20.22
C ASP A 109 -23.96 62.68 18.90
N THR A 110 -25.06 63.17 18.32
CA THR A 110 -25.03 64.11 17.20
C THR A 110 -24.76 65.51 17.76
N GLY A 111 -23.54 65.72 18.24
CA GLY A 111 -23.12 66.99 18.84
C GLY A 111 -23.30 68.16 17.88
N SER A 112 -24.45 68.84 17.96
CA SER A 112 -24.61 70.22 17.54
C SER A 112 -24.12 71.12 18.67
N SER A 113 -22.82 71.06 18.97
CA SER A 113 -22.17 72.02 19.86
C SER A 113 -21.08 72.73 19.05
N ASN A 114 -21.50 73.78 18.36
CA ASN A 114 -20.69 74.88 17.87
C ASN A 114 -21.68 76.04 17.65
N ARG A 115 -22.01 76.75 18.74
CA ARG A 115 -22.67 78.04 18.68
C ARG A 115 -22.07 78.96 19.73
#